data_AF-A0A822YRM6-F1
#
_entry.id   AF-A0A822YRM6-F1
#
_cell.length_a   1.000
_cell.length_b   1.000
_cell.length_c   1.000
_cell.angle_alpha   90.00
_cell.angle_beta   90.00
_cell.angle_gamma   90.00
#
_symmetry.space_group_name_H-M   'P 1'
#
loop_
_entity.id
_entity.type
_entity.pdbx_description
1 polymer ?
#
loop_
_entity_poly.entity_id
_entity_poly.type
_entity_poly.pdbx_seq_one_letter_code
_entity_poly.pdbx_strand_id
1 'polypeptide(L)'
;MVQWTQDLKIRWSSVLCASSIFNLMGPKFFQIDNLRFELGMVLFLYGAILRERASEILTADLVQSATLYRKAAGVYDHLANKVLPSLQPALAQERIPEATLSICSIMSLICLAEAQVSIFIVISL
;
A
#
# COMPACT_ATOMS: atom_id res chain seq x y z
N MET A 1 9.16 -2.11 25.71
CA MET A 1 8.16 -2.98 25.04
C MET A 1 8.96 -3.99 24.24
N VAL A 2 9.25 -5.16 24.83
CA VAL A 2 10.48 -5.93 24.59
C VAL A 2 10.13 -7.42 24.45
N GLN A 3 10.81 -8.13 23.54
CA GLN A 3 10.80 -9.58 23.28
C GLN A 3 9.71 -10.16 22.35
N TRP A 4 8.40 -9.96 22.60
CA TRP A 4 7.35 -10.71 21.87
C TRP A 4 7.27 -10.36 20.37
N THR A 5 7.64 -9.14 19.99
CA THR A 5 7.62 -8.71 18.59
C THR A 5 8.85 -9.14 17.81
N GLN A 6 9.95 -9.51 18.48
CA GLN A 6 11.19 -9.97 17.84
C GLN A 6 11.09 -11.42 17.36
N ASP A 7 10.22 -12.22 17.99
CA ASP A 7 10.00 -13.62 17.59
C ASP A 7 9.09 -13.79 16.37
N LEU A 8 8.40 -12.72 15.94
CA LEU A 8 7.44 -12.78 14.82
C LEU A 8 8.09 -13.10 13.47
N LYS A 9 9.37 -12.72 13.27
CA LYS A 9 10.18 -13.04 12.08
C LYS A 9 9.46 -12.84 10.74
N ILE A 10 8.54 -11.86 10.65
CA ILE A 10 7.85 -11.54 9.41
C ILE A 10 8.85 -10.83 8.49
N ARG A 11 8.88 -11.27 7.23
CA ARG A 11 9.73 -10.68 6.19
C ARG A 11 8.87 -10.25 5.03
N TRP A 12 9.06 -9.00 4.61
CA TRP A 12 8.38 -8.44 3.44
C TRP A 12 9.37 -8.25 2.31
N SER A 13 8.94 -8.59 1.10
CA SER A 13 9.60 -8.14 -0.13
C SER A 13 8.92 -6.86 -0.61
N SER A 14 9.68 -6.03 -1.33
CA SER A 14 9.16 -4.84 -1.99
C SER A 14 8.99 -5.13 -3.48
N VAL A 15 7.81 -4.82 -4.02
CA VAL A 15 7.51 -4.87 -5.46
C VAL A 15 7.94 -3.55 -6.11
N LEU A 16 7.98 -2.47 -5.32
CA LEU A 16 8.37 -1.13 -5.77
C LEU A 16 9.89 -0.91 -5.77
N CYS A 17 10.66 -1.75 -5.06
CA CYS A 17 12.11 -1.76 -5.21
C CYS A 17 12.50 -2.36 -6.56
N ALA A 18 13.18 -1.57 -7.39
CA ALA A 18 13.84 -2.11 -8.57
C ALA A 18 14.85 -3.19 -8.16
N SER A 19 14.66 -4.41 -8.65
CA SER A 19 15.72 -5.42 -8.64
C SER A 19 16.83 -4.90 -9.56
N SER A 20 17.92 -4.39 -8.97
CA SER A 20 19.12 -4.08 -9.76
C SER A 20 19.56 -5.35 -10.48
N ILE A 21 19.84 -5.25 -11.78
CA ILE A 21 20.39 -6.33 -12.61
C ILE A 21 21.73 -6.84 -12.02
N PHE A 22 22.38 -6.06 -11.14
CA PHE A 22 23.60 -6.41 -10.43
C PHE A 22 23.38 -7.02 -9.02
N ASN A 23 22.16 -7.27 -8.60
CA ASN A 23 21.89 -7.94 -7.31
C ASN A 23 22.11 -9.46 -7.44
N LEU A 24 23.37 -9.88 -7.40
CA LEU A 24 23.81 -11.28 -7.25
C LEU A 24 23.28 -11.98 -5.97
N MET A 25 22.53 -11.27 -5.10
CA MET A 25 22.08 -11.73 -3.78
C MET A 25 20.57 -12.02 -3.65
N GLY A 26 19.81 -12.08 -4.75
CA GLY A 26 18.38 -12.44 -4.71
C GLY A 26 17.46 -11.32 -4.21
N PRO A 27 16.15 -11.59 -4.02
CA PRO A 27 15.18 -10.57 -3.65
C PRO A 27 15.50 -9.99 -2.26
N LYS A 28 15.51 -8.66 -2.16
CA LYS A 28 15.74 -7.96 -0.89
C LYS A 28 14.53 -8.14 0.01
N PHE A 29 14.71 -8.87 1.09
CA PHE A 29 13.74 -8.97 2.17
C PHE A 29 14.04 -7.93 3.23
N PHE A 30 12.99 -7.36 3.78
CA PHE A 30 13.05 -6.38 4.86
C PHE A 30 12.34 -6.97 6.06
N GLN A 31 12.95 -6.82 7.23
CA GLN A 31 12.40 -7.29 8.50
C GLN A 31 12.50 -6.16 9.50
N ILE A 32 11.36 -5.75 10.05
CA ILE A 32 11.28 -4.73 11.08
C ILE A 32 10.35 -5.27 12.17
N ASP A 33 10.91 -5.61 13.33
CA ASP A 33 10.21 -6.27 14.43
C ASP A 33 9.29 -5.31 15.21
N ASN A 34 8.33 -4.70 14.50
CA ASN A 34 7.40 -3.69 15.01
C ASN A 34 5.99 -3.95 14.50
N LEU A 35 5.04 -4.23 15.40
CA LEU A 35 3.65 -4.54 15.05
C LEU A 35 2.94 -3.43 14.25
N ARG A 36 3.28 -2.15 14.47
CA ARG A 36 2.70 -1.06 13.67
C ARG A 36 3.24 -1.05 12.25
N PHE A 37 4.50 -1.43 12.07
CA PHE A 37 5.07 -1.61 10.73
C PHE A 37 4.38 -2.78 10.01
N GLU A 38 4.20 -3.91 10.68
CA GLU A 38 3.46 -5.06 10.15
C GLU A 38 2.02 -4.70 9.76
N LEU A 39 1.31 -3.96 10.62
CA LEU A 39 0.00 -3.41 10.31
C LEU A 39 0.05 -2.50 9.07
N GLY A 40 1.09 -1.66 8.96
CA GLY A 40 1.31 -0.80 7.80
C GLY A 40 1.43 -1.60 6.49
N MET A 41 2.23 -2.65 6.50
CA MET A 41 2.42 -3.52 5.33
C MET A 41 1.13 -4.28 4.96
N VAL A 42 0.41 -4.81 5.95
CA VAL A 42 -0.88 -5.50 5.72
C VAL A 42 -1.93 -4.54 5.15
N LEU A 43 -2.03 -3.32 5.67
CA LEU A 43 -2.93 -2.31 5.14
C LEU A 43 -2.54 -1.90 3.70
N PHE A 44 -1.25 -1.83 3.39
CA PHE A 44 -0.79 -1.50 2.04
C PHE A 44 -1.20 -2.59 1.05
N LEU A 45 -1.00 -3.86 1.43
CA LEU A 45 -1.45 -5.02 0.66
C LEU A 45 -2.98 -5.04 0.50
N TYR A 46 -3.72 -4.72 1.57
CA TYR A 46 -5.18 -4.64 1.52
C TYR A 46 -5.66 -3.58 0.52
N GLY A 47 -5.04 -2.39 0.52
CA GLY A 47 -5.30 -1.35 -0.47
C GLY A 47 -5.04 -1.84 -1.90
N ALA A 48 -3.95 -2.61 -2.11
CA ALA A 48 -3.59 -3.15 -3.42
C ALA A 48 -4.62 -4.17 -3.91
N ILE A 49 -5.06 -5.08 -3.04
CA ILE A 49 -6.12 -6.06 -3.35
C ILE A 49 -7.42 -5.34 -3.69
N LEU A 50 -7.82 -4.31 -2.94
CA LEU A 50 -9.03 -3.53 -3.26
C LEU A 50 -8.94 -2.89 -4.65
N ARG A 51 -7.77 -2.32 -5.00
CA ARG A 51 -7.53 -1.72 -6.31
C ARG A 51 -7.56 -2.74 -7.45
N GLU A 52 -7.00 -3.93 -7.23
CA GLU A 52 -7.05 -5.03 -8.20
C GLU A 52 -8.49 -5.49 -8.43
N ARG A 53 -9.25 -5.72 -7.35
CA ARG A 53 -10.69 -6.06 -7.45
C ARG A 53 -11.51 -4.98 -8.15
N ALA A 54 -11.22 -3.71 -7.91
CA ALA A 54 -11.87 -2.60 -8.60
C ALA A 54 -11.64 -2.67 -10.12
N SER A 55 -10.42 -3.01 -10.52
CA SER A 55 -10.03 -3.16 -11.93
C SER A 55 -10.72 -4.36 -12.60
N GLU A 56 -10.85 -5.48 -11.89
CA GLU A 56 -11.52 -6.69 -12.38
C GLU A 56 -13.00 -6.45 -12.75
N ILE A 57 -13.71 -5.62 -11.96
CA ILE A 57 -15.15 -5.38 -12.16
C ILE A 57 -15.45 -4.09 -12.94
N LEU A 58 -14.42 -3.36 -13.38
CA LEU A 58 -14.54 -2.04 -14.02
C LEU A 58 -15.48 -2.06 -15.23
N THR A 59 -15.43 -3.10 -16.05
CA THR A 59 -16.26 -3.23 -17.26
C THR A 59 -17.68 -3.72 -16.98
N ALA A 60 -17.92 -4.33 -15.82
CA ALA A 60 -19.20 -4.94 -15.46
C ALA A 60 -20.05 -4.00 -14.59
N ASP A 61 -19.43 -3.30 -13.64
CA ASP A 61 -20.12 -2.39 -12.72
C ASP A 61 -19.20 -1.22 -12.33
N LEU A 62 -19.36 -0.10 -13.04
CA LEU A 62 -18.60 1.12 -12.83
C LEU A 62 -18.84 1.73 -11.44
N VAL A 63 -20.04 1.58 -10.87
CA VAL A 63 -20.39 2.16 -9.56
C VAL A 63 -19.71 1.39 -8.44
N GLN A 64 -19.73 0.06 -8.50
CA GLN A 64 -19.01 -0.79 -7.55
C GLN A 64 -17.50 -0.65 -7.71
N SER A 65 -16.98 -0.59 -8.95
CA SER A 65 -15.56 -0.34 -9.22
C SER A 65 -15.10 0.97 -8.59
N ALA A 66 -15.81 2.09 -8.84
CA ALA A 66 -15.51 3.38 -8.24
C ALA A 66 -15.57 3.35 -6.70
N THR A 67 -16.46 2.55 -6.12
CA THR A 67 -16.56 2.38 -4.66
C THR A 67 -15.35 1.66 -4.09
N LEU A 68 -14.87 0.60 -4.74
CA LEU A 68 -13.65 -0.11 -4.34
C LEU A 68 -12.40 0.77 -4.48
N TYR A 69 -12.27 1.53 -5.57
CA TYR A 69 -11.18 2.49 -5.73
C TYR A 69 -11.19 3.56 -4.62
N ARG A 70 -12.35 4.14 -4.29
CA ARG A 70 -12.44 5.09 -3.15
C ARG A 70 -12.06 4.44 -1.81
N LYS A 71 -12.44 3.18 -1.61
CA LYS A 71 -12.07 2.44 -0.40
C LYS A 71 -10.56 2.21 -0.34
N ALA A 72 -9.93 1.81 -1.45
CA ALA A 72 -8.48 1.68 -1.55
C ALA A 72 -7.77 3.01 -1.24
N ALA A 73 -8.28 4.12 -1.80
CA ALA A 73 -7.77 5.46 -1.51
C ALA A 73 -7.82 5.79 -0.01
N GLY A 74 -8.94 5.51 0.65
CA GLY A 74 -9.09 5.74 2.09
C GLY A 74 -8.10 4.91 2.93
N VAL A 75 -7.78 3.68 2.53
CA VAL A 75 -6.76 2.85 3.19
C VAL A 75 -5.38 3.47 3.06
N TYR A 76 -5.01 3.92 1.86
CA TYR A 76 -3.72 4.57 1.62
C TYR A 76 -3.59 5.94 2.31
N ASP A 77 -4.68 6.72 2.37
CA ASP A 77 -4.71 7.96 3.13
C ASP A 77 -4.54 7.72 4.63
N HIS A 78 -5.23 6.71 5.17
CA HIS A 78 -5.09 6.30 6.57
C HIS A 78 -3.65 5.88 6.89
N LEU A 79 -3.02 5.12 6.00
CA LEU A 79 -1.60 4.75 6.11
C LEU A 79 -0.69 5.97 6.18
N ALA A 80 -0.85 6.91 5.24
CA ALA A 80 -0.05 8.12 5.15
C ALA A 80 -0.24 9.03 6.36
N ASN A 81 -1.47 9.22 6.84
CA ASN A 81 -1.77 10.25 7.83
C ASN A 81 -1.82 9.74 9.27
N LYS A 82 -2.05 8.45 9.51
CA LYS A 82 -2.29 7.90 10.86
C LYS A 82 -1.30 6.82 11.28
N VAL A 83 -0.81 5.99 10.36
CA VAL A 83 0.04 4.84 10.71
C VAL A 83 1.53 5.19 10.60
N LEU A 84 1.98 5.55 9.40
CA LEU A 84 3.39 5.73 9.05
C LEU A 84 4.10 6.91 9.74
N PRO A 85 3.47 8.06 10.06
CA PRO A 85 4.15 9.15 10.77
C PRO A 85 4.68 8.71 12.13
N SER A 86 4.00 7.78 12.80
CA SER A 86 4.44 7.23 14.09
C SER A 86 5.65 6.29 14.00
N LEU A 87 5.98 5.84 12.78
CA LEU A 87 7.04 4.89 12.47
C LEU A 87 8.30 5.55 11.88
N GLN A 88 8.22 6.83 11.49
CA GLN A 88 9.33 7.57 10.88
C GLN A 88 10.68 7.47 11.62
N PRO A 89 10.73 7.56 12.97
CA PRO A 89 11.99 7.42 13.70
C PRO A 89 12.62 6.02 13.58
N ALA A 90 11.79 4.97 13.47
CA ALA A 90 12.24 3.58 13.38
C ALA A 90 12.59 3.16 11.94
N LEU A 91 11.99 3.80 10.93
CA LEU A 91 12.18 3.51 9.51
C LEU A 91 13.39 4.22 8.88
N ALA A 92 14.20 4.94 9.67
CA ALA A 92 15.32 5.72 9.15
C ALA A 92 16.46 4.86 8.58
N GLN A 93 16.55 3.58 8.98
CA GLN A 93 17.67 2.70 8.64
C GLN A 93 17.37 1.76 7.46
N GLU A 94 16.12 1.32 7.29
CA GLU A 94 15.67 0.53 6.14
C GLU A 94 14.30 1.01 5.65
N ARG A 95 14.28 1.77 4.55
CA ARG A 95 13.07 2.36 4.01
C ARG A 95 12.54 1.55 2.83
N ILE A 96 11.56 0.69 3.10
CA ILE A 96 10.74 0.07 2.06
C ILE A 96 9.85 1.15 1.41
N PRO A 97 9.78 1.26 0.07
CA PRO A 97 8.95 2.25 -0.61
C PRO A 97 7.47 2.20 -0.20
N GLU A 98 6.91 0.99 -0.05
CA GLU A 98 5.54 0.72 0.38
C GLU A 98 5.23 1.31 1.77
N ALA A 99 6.24 1.46 2.63
CA ALA A 99 6.12 2.03 3.97
C ALA A 99 6.50 3.53 4.01
N THR A 100 6.38 4.25 2.89
CA THR A 100 6.62 5.70 2.83
C THR A 100 5.35 6.51 2.70
N LEU A 101 5.34 7.67 3.37
CA LEU A 101 4.23 8.63 3.32
C LEU A 101 3.93 9.05 1.88
N SER A 102 4.96 9.37 1.10
CA SER A 102 4.84 9.83 -0.28
C SER A 102 4.18 8.79 -1.18
N ILE A 103 4.58 7.52 -1.08
CA ILE A 103 4.00 6.46 -1.91
C ILE A 103 2.56 6.21 -1.50
N CYS A 104 2.24 6.19 -0.21
CA CYS A 104 0.85 6.05 0.26
C CYS A 104 -0.03 7.21 -0.23
N SER A 105 0.43 8.46 -0.12
CA SER A 105 -0.30 9.61 -0.66
C SER A 105 -0.50 9.53 -2.18
N ILE A 106 0.53 9.12 -2.94
CA ILE A 106 0.44 8.93 -4.39
C ILE A 106 -0.58 7.84 -4.74
N MET A 107 -0.52 6.70 -4.06
CA MET A 107 -1.47 5.59 -4.28
C MET A 107 -2.91 6.00 -3.95
N SER A 108 -3.11 6.81 -2.90
CA SER A 108 -4.43 7.38 -2.58
C SER A 108 -4.96 8.24 -3.72
N LEU A 109 -4.13 9.15 -4.24
CA LEU A 109 -4.50 10.02 -5.37
C LEU A 109 -4.77 9.23 -6.66
N ILE A 110 -3.97 8.21 -6.96
CA ILE A 110 -4.20 7.33 -8.12
C ILE A 110 -5.57 6.65 -8.00
N CYS A 111 -5.88 6.07 -6.83
CA CYS A 111 -7.16 5.41 -6.62
C CYS A 111 -8.34 6.39 -6.72
N LEU A 112 -8.20 7.62 -6.21
CA LEU A 112 -9.24 8.66 -6.37
C LEU A 112 -9.44 9.06 -7.84
N ALA A 113 -8.34 9.20 -8.60
CA ALA A 113 -8.42 9.49 -10.02
C ALA A 113 -9.13 8.37 -10.80
N GLU A 114 -8.78 7.11 -10.54
CA GLU A 114 -9.43 5.94 -11.15
C GLU A 114 -10.93 5.86 -10.80
N ALA A 115 -11.30 6.15 -9.55
CA ALA A 115 -12.70 6.27 -9.15
C ALA A 115 -13.42 7.40 -9.91
N GLN A 116 -12.78 8.55 -10.07
CA GLN A 116 -13.36 9.70 -10.75
C GLN A 116 -13.58 9.45 -12.24
N VAL A 117 -12.63 8.81 -12.92
CA VAL A 117 -12.77 8.39 -14.32
C VAL A 117 -13.97 7.45 -14.48
N SER A 118 -14.10 6.47 -13.57
CA SER A 118 -15.21 5.51 -13.59
C SER A 118 -16.58 6.21 -13.49
N ILE A 119 -16.70 7.22 -12.62
CA ILE A 119 -17.94 8.02 -12.47
C ILE A 119 -18.21 8.87 -13.71
N PHE A 120 -17.17 9.49 -14.29
CA PHE A 120 -17.33 10.34 -15.46
C PHE A 120 -17.88 9.54 -16.65
N ILE A 121 -17.46 8.29 -16.81
CA ILE A 121 -17.99 7.36 -17.80
C ILE A 121 -19.48 7.07 -17.53
N VAL A 122 -19.87 6.81 -16.28
CA VAL A 122 -21.29 6.57 -15.91
C VAL A 122 -22.17 7.78 -16.24
N ILE A 123 -21.71 9.00 -15.97
CA ILE A 123 -22.50 10.23 -16.23
C ILE A 123 -22.61 10.53 -17.73
N SER A 124 -21.68 10.04 -18.54
CA SER A 124 -21.63 10.29 -19.99
C SER A 124 -22.45 9.28 -20.82
N LEU A 125 -22.98 8.23 -20.19
CA LEU A 125 -23.84 7.19 -20.78
C LEU A 125 -25.32 7.45 -20.45
#